data_AF-A0AAD9PEH7-F1
#
_entry.id   AF-A0AAD9PEH7-F1
#
_cell.length_a   1.000
_cell.length_b   1.000
_cell.length_c   1.000
_cell.angle_alpha   90.00
_cell.angle_beta   90.00
_cell.angle_gamma   90.00
#
_symmetry.space_group_name_H-M   'P 1'
#
loop_
_entity.id
_entity.type
_entity.pdbx_description
1 polymer ?
#
loop_
_entity_poly.entity_id
_entity_poly.type
_entity_poly.pdbx_seq_one_letter_code
_entity_poly.pdbx_strand_id
1 'polypeptide(L)'
;MWDDEMWDRLTTESNRYATQQRTAHPPPPLAARWTDATNDSMKAFIGLCFSMGILKLPRRHLYWRTTKWLLKTNFPLVMARNKFDQISASAGQHCACS
;
A
#
# COMPACT_ATOMS: atom_id res chain seq x y z
N MET A 1 22.18 1.73 -4.38
CA MET A 1 21.13 1.72 -3.34
C MET A 1 20.04 2.66 -3.86
N TRP A 2 18.99 2.12 -4.50
CA TRP A 2 17.84 2.78 -5.15
C TRP A 2 17.91 4.31 -5.32
N ASP A 3 18.10 4.77 -6.56
CA ASP A 3 18.19 6.21 -6.92
C ASP A 3 16.84 6.94 -6.76
N ASP A 4 16.87 8.24 -6.49
CA ASP A 4 15.66 9.05 -6.31
C ASP A 4 14.77 9.07 -7.57
N GLU A 5 15.38 9.04 -8.76
CA GLU A 5 14.66 8.91 -10.04
C GLU A 5 13.79 7.64 -10.08
N MET A 6 14.29 6.54 -9.50
CA MET A 6 13.54 5.30 -9.44
C MET A 6 12.29 5.44 -8.57
N TRP A 7 12.41 6.11 -7.42
CA TRP A 7 11.28 6.39 -6.53
C TRP A 7 10.27 7.31 -7.19
N ASP A 8 10.73 8.37 -7.86
CA ASP A 8 9.86 9.29 -8.60
C ASP A 8 9.07 8.57 -9.68
N ARG A 9 9.73 7.72 -10.47
CA ARG A 9 9.07 6.92 -11.51
C ARG A 9 8.04 5.97 -10.91
N LEU A 10 8.39 5.26 -9.85
CA LEU A 10 7.46 4.32 -9.20
C LEU A 10 6.22 5.03 -8.65
N THR A 11 6.43 6.18 -8.00
CA THR A 11 5.35 7.01 -7.46
C THR A 11 4.46 7.56 -8.58
N THR A 12 5.06 8.11 -9.63
CA THR A 12 4.37 8.69 -10.78
C THR A 12 3.51 7.65 -11.49
N GLU A 13 4.10 6.49 -11.78
CA GLU A 13 3.39 5.39 -12.43
C GLU A 13 2.25 4.87 -11.56
N SER A 14 2.48 4.66 -10.26
CA SER A 14 1.44 4.19 -9.35
C SER A 14 0.24 5.16 -9.28
N ASN A 15 0.49 6.46 -9.24
CA ASN A 15 -0.56 7.49 -9.25
C ASN A 15 -1.32 7.52 -10.59
N ARG A 16 -0.60 7.38 -11.71
CA ARG A 16 -1.19 7.29 -13.04
C ARG A 16 -2.14 6.09 -13.13
N TYR A 17 -1.70 4.92 -12.70
CA TYR A 17 -2.52 3.70 -12.68
C TYR A 17 -3.73 3.83 -11.76
N ALA A 18 -3.56 4.42 -10.57
CA ALA A 18 -4.68 4.62 -9.65
C ALA A 18 -5.78 5.50 -10.25
N THR A 19 -5.39 6.54 -11.00
CA THR A 19 -6.32 7.40 -11.75
C THR A 19 -7.03 6.60 -12.84
N GLN A 20 -6.28 5.90 -13.68
CA GLN A 20 -6.84 5.08 -14.78
C GLN A 20 -7.85 4.05 -14.27
N GLN A 21 -7.52 3.33 -13.20
CA GLN A 21 -8.43 2.35 -12.63
C GLN A 21 -9.69 2.97 -12.06
N ARG A 22 -9.59 4.14 -11.42
CA ARG A 22 -10.78 4.82 -10.90
C ARG A 22 -11.67 5.40 -11.99
N THR A 23 -11.09 5.78 -13.12
CA THR A 23 -11.86 6.18 -14.30
C THR A 23 -12.57 4.98 -14.93
N ALA A 24 -11.87 3.84 -15.07
CA ALA A 24 -12.45 2.61 -15.64
C ALA A 24 -13.46 1.94 -14.69
N HIS A 25 -13.22 2.01 -13.39
CA HIS A 25 -14.04 1.41 -12.34
C HIS A 25 -14.29 2.44 -11.22
N PRO A 26 -15.29 3.33 -11.40
CA PRO A 26 -15.63 4.34 -10.42
C PRO A 26 -15.94 3.71 -9.05
N PRO A 27 -15.31 4.17 -7.97
CA PRO A 27 -15.56 3.62 -6.65
C PRO A 27 -16.96 4.03 -6.15
N PRO A 28 -17.58 3.23 -5.26
CA PRO A 28 -18.86 3.60 -4.63
C PRO A 28 -18.77 4.95 -3.90
N PRO A 29 -19.89 5.68 -3.72
CA PRO A 29 -19.90 6.99 -3.06
C PRO A 29 -19.32 7.00 -1.63
N LEU A 30 -19.43 5.88 -0.91
CA LEU A 30 -18.91 5.71 0.46
C LEU A 30 -17.44 5.25 0.51
N ALA A 31 -16.81 5.01 -0.64
CA ALA A 31 -15.41 4.60 -0.67
C ALA A 31 -14.50 5.74 -0.21
N ALA A 32 -13.44 5.39 0.53
CA ALA A 32 -12.44 6.38 0.93
C ALA A 32 -11.84 7.08 -0.29
N ARG A 33 -11.75 8.41 -0.22
CA ARG A 33 -11.14 9.23 -1.27
C ARG A 33 -9.71 8.77 -1.51
N TRP A 34 -9.32 8.70 -2.78
CA TRP A 34 -7.92 8.50 -3.14
C TRP A 34 -7.11 9.71 -2.75
N THR A 35 -5.92 9.46 -2.24
CA THR A 35 -4.87 10.46 -2.11
C THR A 35 -3.68 9.92 -2.86
N ASP A 36 -3.01 10.75 -3.64
CA ASP A 36 -1.83 10.35 -4.37
C ASP A 36 -0.73 9.83 -3.42
N ALA A 37 0.04 8.87 -3.91
CA ALA A 37 1.25 8.42 -3.26
C ALA A 37 2.33 9.50 -3.43
N THR A 38 3.08 9.75 -2.36
CA THR A 38 4.36 10.46 -2.36
C THR A 38 5.50 9.45 -2.28
N ASN A 39 6.73 9.87 -2.59
CA ASN A 39 7.91 9.02 -2.44
C ASN A 39 8.04 8.45 -1.02
N ASP A 40 7.76 9.25 0.01
CA ASP A 40 7.80 8.79 1.41
C ASP A 40 6.76 7.69 1.66
N SER A 41 5.54 7.88 1.16
CA SER A 41 4.50 6.86 1.27
C SER A 41 4.86 5.59 0.50
N MET A 42 5.52 5.71 -0.65
CA MET A 42 5.96 4.57 -1.46
C MET A 42 7.10 3.81 -0.77
N LYS A 43 8.08 4.52 -0.21
CA LYS A 43 9.15 3.94 0.61
C LYS A 43 8.57 3.21 1.84
N ALA A 44 7.61 3.84 2.53
CA ALA A 44 6.89 3.24 3.64
C ALA A 44 6.13 1.97 3.24
N PHE A 45 5.40 2.01 2.10
CA PHE A 45 4.69 0.86 1.56
C PHE A 45 5.63 -0.33 1.31
N ILE A 46 6.74 -0.09 0.62
CA ILE A 46 7.74 -1.13 0.33
C ILE A 46 8.37 -1.66 1.63
N GLY A 47 8.70 -0.79 2.58
CA GLY A 47 9.21 -1.20 3.89
C GLY A 47 8.23 -2.12 4.65
N LEU A 48 6.93 -1.85 4.56
CA LEU A 48 5.90 -2.72 5.13
C LEU A 48 5.81 -4.05 4.38
N CYS A 49 5.90 -4.06 3.04
CA CYS A 49 5.94 -5.31 2.25
C CYS A 49 7.13 -6.19 2.65
N PHE A 50 8.33 -5.62 2.79
CA PHE A 50 9.49 -6.36 3.31
C PHE A 50 9.25 -6.89 4.72
N SER A 51 8.68 -6.07 5.60
CA SER A 51 8.37 -6.48 6.98
C SER A 51 7.36 -7.62 7.04
N MET A 52 6.36 -7.67 6.14
CA MET A 52 5.43 -8.82 6.03
C MET A 52 6.09 -10.08 5.47
N GLY A 53 7.13 -9.92 4.63
CA GLY A 53 7.95 -11.04 4.15
C GLY A 53 8.73 -11.71 5.28
N ILE A 54 9.26 -10.89 6.21
CA ILE A 54 10.00 -11.33 7.39
C ILE A 54 9.05 -11.90 8.47
N LEU A 55 8.06 -11.12 8.89
CA LEU A 55 7.09 -11.49 9.90
C LEU A 55 5.78 -11.92 9.24
N LYS A 56 5.59 -13.23 9.04
CA LYS A 56 4.37 -13.75 8.42
C LYS A 56 3.25 -13.94 9.44
N LEU A 57 2.27 -13.03 9.45
CA LEU A 57 1.03 -13.19 10.20
C LEU A 57 -0.01 -13.99 9.40
N PRO A 58 -0.86 -14.80 10.06
CA PRO A 58 -1.81 -15.68 9.38
C PRO A 58 -2.92 -14.92 8.63
N ARG A 59 -3.15 -13.64 8.95
CA ARG A 59 -4.15 -12.80 8.27
C ARG A 59 -3.64 -11.36 8.15
N ARG A 60 -3.84 -10.74 6.99
CA ARG A 60 -3.37 -9.37 6.69
C ARG A 60 -3.87 -8.31 7.68
N HIS A 61 -5.12 -8.41 8.14
CA HIS A 61 -5.66 -7.43 9.08
C HIS A 61 -4.98 -7.47 10.46
N LEU A 62 -4.24 -8.54 10.79
CA LEU A 62 -3.54 -8.66 12.06
C LEU A 62 -2.34 -7.71 12.16
N TYR A 63 -1.71 -7.34 11.04
CA TYR A 63 -0.64 -6.35 11.05
C TYR A 63 -1.14 -5.00 11.60
N TRP A 64 -2.35 -4.58 11.23
CA TRP A 64 -2.91 -3.31 11.68
C TRP A 64 -3.71 -3.38 13.00
N ARG A 65 -3.70 -4.53 13.69
CA ARG A 65 -4.48 -4.67 14.93
C ARG A 65 -3.67 -4.24 16.15
N THR A 66 -4.20 -3.28 16.92
CA THR A 66 -3.57 -2.73 18.14
C THR A 66 -3.91 -3.50 19.42
N THR A 67 -4.92 -4.37 19.40
CA THR A 67 -5.60 -4.87 20.62
C THR A 67 -5.02 -6.12 21.28
N LYS A 68 -4.00 -6.79 20.72
CA LYS A 68 -3.42 -8.01 21.34
C LYS A 68 -1.92 -7.85 21.62
N TRP A 69 -1.55 -8.01 22.90
CA TRP A 69 -0.18 -7.91 23.41
C TRP A 69 0.83 -8.77 22.64
N LEU A 70 0.43 -10.00 22.24
CA LEU A 70 1.31 -10.94 21.53
C LEU A 70 1.64 -10.57 20.08
N LEU A 71 0.85 -9.71 19.42
CA LEU A 71 0.98 -9.41 17.98
C LEU A 71 0.91 -7.91 17.69
N LYS A 72 1.36 -7.09 18.64
CA LYS A 72 1.39 -5.63 18.46
C LYS A 72 2.49 -5.28 17.46
N THR A 73 2.12 -4.87 16.25
CA THR A 73 3.06 -4.35 15.25
C THR A 73 2.99 -2.82 15.19
N ASN A 74 4.02 -2.19 14.62
CA ASN A 74 4.08 -0.76 14.37
C ASN A 74 3.49 -0.36 13.01
N PHE A 75 2.86 -1.27 12.28
CA PHE A 75 2.31 -1.00 10.94
C PHE A 75 1.33 0.19 10.92
N PRO A 76 0.40 0.33 11.88
CA PRO A 76 -0.49 1.50 11.94
C PRO A 76 0.22 2.83 12.12
N LEU A 77 1.43 2.84 12.72
CA LEU A 77 2.22 4.06 12.93
C LEU A 77 2.94 4.49 11.65
N VAL A 78 3.27 3.54 10.78
CA VAL A 78 3.98 3.81 9.52
C VAL A 78 3.01 4.21 8.41
N MET A 79 1.89 3.49 8.28
CA MET A 79 0.89 3.77 7.26
C MET A 79 -0.48 3.26 7.69
N ALA A 80 -1.55 4.02 7.45
CA ALA A 80 -2.91 3.55 7.67
C ALA A 80 -3.25 2.37 6.74
N ARG A 81 -4.00 1.39 7.24
CA ARG A 81 -4.41 0.20 6.47
C ARG A 81 -5.05 0.55 5.14
N ASN A 82 -5.98 1.51 5.14
CA ASN A 82 -6.70 1.91 3.94
C ASN A 82 -5.76 2.47 2.86
N LYS A 83 -4.71 3.21 3.27
CA LYS A 83 -3.70 3.74 2.35
C LYS A 83 -2.83 2.61 1.79
N PHE A 84 -2.47 1.63 2.62
CA PHE A 84 -1.74 0.45 2.17
C PHE A 84 -2.57 -0.37 1.16
N ASP A 85 -3.85 -0.62 1.46
CA ASP A 85 -4.75 -1.37 0.57
C ASP A 85 -4.97 -0.60 -0.75
N GLN A 86 -5.07 0.73 -0.69
CA GLN A 86 -5.13 1.63 -1.85
C GLN A 86 -3.90 1.49 -2.76
N ILE A 87 -2.68 1.62 -2.22
CA ILE A 87 -1.43 1.49 -3.00
C ILE A 87 -1.27 0.06 -3.53
N SER A 88 -1.64 -0.95 -2.73
CA SER A 88 -1.59 -2.36 -3.16
C SER A 88 -2.49 -2.62 -4.37
N ALA A 89 -3.68 -2.02 -4.41
CA ALA A 89 -4.60 -2.19 -5.53
C ALA A 89 -4.06 -1.56 -6.84
N SER A 90 -3.38 -0.42 -6.75
CA SER A 90 -2.71 0.19 -7.90
C SER A 90 -1.45 -0.56 -8.36
N ALA A 91 -0.72 -1.19 -7.43
CA ALA A 91 0.52 -1.91 -7.73
C ALA A 91 0.31 -3.38 -8.17
N GLY A 92 -0.79 -4.02 -7.74
CA GLY A 92 -0.99 -5.47 -7.82
C GLY A 92 -1.36 -6.06 -9.18
N GLN A 93 -1.61 -5.26 -10.22
CA GLN A 93 -2.02 -5.81 -11.53
C GLN A 93 -0.87 -6.38 -12.38
N HIS A 94 0.39 -6.22 -11.98
CA HIS A 94 1.50 -6.98 -12.58
C HIS A 94 1.65 -8.41 -12.04
N CYS A 95 0.93 -8.78 -10.97
CA CYS A 95 1.03 -10.12 -10.36
C CYS A 95 -0.32 -10.86 -10.23
N ALA A 96 -1.39 -10.36 -10.87
CA ALA A 96 -2.69 -11.03 -10.91
C ALA A 96 -2.86 -11.81 -12.23
N CYS A 97 -2.00 -12.79 -12.46
CA CYS A 97 -2.26 -13.88 -13.39
C CYS A 97 -1.54 -15.13 -12.91
N SER A 98 -2.30 -16.22 -12.75
CA SER A 98 -1.96 -17.57 -12.28
C SER A 98 -2.30 -17.85 -10.81
#